data_AF-A0A5U2UTY5-F1
#
_entry.id   AF-A0A5U2UTY5-F1
#
_cell.length_a   1.000
_cell.length_b   1.000
_cell.length_c   1.000
_cell.angle_alpha   90.00
_cell.angle_beta   90.00
_cell.angle_gamma   90.00
#
_symmetry.space_group_name_H-M   'P 1'
#
loop_
_entity.id
_entity.type
_entity.pdbx_description
1 polymer ?
#
loop_
_entity_poly.entity_id
_entity_poly.type
_entity_poly.pdbx_seq_one_letter_code
_entity_poly.pdbx_strand_id
1 'polypeptide(L)'
;MFKFWNVYLYFFVAWLLVITFSLITKSALLSIILIFYTGLIPFIFAILFISSSIIGKKLESIKKKWHFAVYLSWVIFIYSIFAQKWASETLNNIFQINADYLSITYKLLAFLFAPFGIVYQAYILSGVWSLFIFISLVLSTILPLFLIFNIHFKIIGKALGVFSLIFIFISCSVPMLSTMMLHQEQLIIKFALWADFNSKNLCTDSWVKNTESVLFLDGNKVLAYHPNNPEGYRFTVETCNYNKTF
;
A
#
# COMPACT_ATOMS: atom_id res chain seq x y z
N MET A 1 -15.33 -7.98 26.68
CA MET A 1 -15.68 -7.19 25.49
C MET A 1 -14.98 -5.82 25.43
N PHE A 2 -14.79 -5.11 26.56
CA PHE A 2 -14.13 -3.78 26.60
C PHE A 2 -12.63 -3.74 26.23
N LYS A 3 -11.86 -4.80 26.53
CA LYS A 3 -10.39 -4.78 26.33
C LYS A 3 -9.96 -4.75 24.86
N PHE A 4 -10.74 -5.36 23.96
CA PHE A 4 -10.47 -5.37 22.52
C PHE A 4 -10.72 -4.00 21.87
N TRP A 5 -11.68 -3.24 22.38
CA TRP A 5 -12.09 -1.96 21.83
C TRP A 5 -10.97 -0.90 21.93
N ASN A 6 -10.22 -0.89 23.03
CA ASN A 6 -9.04 -0.04 23.19
C ASN A 6 -7.96 -0.33 22.15
N VAL A 7 -7.84 -1.57 21.67
CA VAL A 7 -6.79 -1.95 20.71
C VAL A 7 -7.10 -1.36 19.34
N TYR A 8 -8.34 -1.49 18.83
CA TYR A 8 -8.72 -0.89 17.55
C TYR A 8 -8.58 0.64 17.56
N LEU A 9 -9.07 1.27 18.65
CA LEU A 9 -8.96 2.71 18.84
C LEU A 9 -7.50 3.17 18.91
N TYR A 10 -6.63 2.41 19.59
CA TYR A 10 -5.20 2.69 19.65
C TYR A 10 -4.53 2.62 18.27
N PHE A 11 -4.79 1.55 17.49
CA PHE A 11 -4.25 1.43 16.13
C PHE A 11 -4.73 2.56 15.22
N PHE A 12 -6.01 2.97 15.35
CA PHE A 12 -6.58 4.07 14.58
C PHE A 12 -6.04 5.45 15.00
N VAL A 13 -5.90 5.71 16.29
CA VAL A 13 -5.30 6.96 16.80
C VAL A 13 -3.83 7.05 16.42
N ALA A 14 -3.08 5.95 16.52
CA ALA A 14 -1.69 5.89 16.07
C ALA A 14 -1.58 6.19 14.57
N TRP A 15 -2.50 5.66 13.75
CA TRP A 15 -2.55 5.98 12.32
C TRP A 15 -2.79 7.46 12.06
N LEU A 16 -3.80 8.05 12.71
CA LEU A 16 -4.11 9.48 12.59
C LEU A 16 -2.92 10.36 13.03
N LEU A 17 -2.22 9.98 14.09
CA LEU A 17 -1.02 10.69 14.54
C LEU A 17 0.11 10.60 13.50
N VAL A 18 0.32 9.44 12.88
CA VAL A 18 1.34 9.30 11.83
C VAL A 18 0.97 10.15 10.60
N ILE A 19 -0.33 10.22 10.22
CA ILE A 19 -0.80 11.11 9.15
C ILE A 19 -0.47 12.56 9.48
N THR A 20 -0.90 13.05 10.65
CA THR A 20 -0.73 14.46 11.02
C THR A 20 0.74 14.83 11.13
N PHE A 21 1.58 13.97 11.73
CA PHE A 21 3.03 14.20 11.78
C PHE A 21 3.67 14.19 10.40
N SER A 22 3.27 13.27 9.51
CA SER A 22 3.78 13.22 8.13
C SER A 22 3.45 14.50 7.37
N LEU A 23 2.22 15.03 7.53
CA LEU A 23 1.79 16.27 6.89
C LEU A 23 2.54 17.50 7.39
N ILE A 24 2.79 17.59 8.71
CA ILE A 24 3.51 18.72 9.32
C ILE A 24 4.99 18.70 8.93
N THR A 25 5.64 17.55 9.05
CA THR A 25 7.09 17.43 8.87
C THR A 25 7.51 17.30 7.40
N LYS A 26 6.58 16.93 6.51
CA LYS A 26 6.87 16.60 5.11
C LYS A 26 8.01 15.58 4.94
N SER A 27 8.20 14.73 5.94
CA SER A 27 9.29 13.74 5.93
C SER A 27 8.96 12.56 5.02
N ALA A 28 9.89 12.24 4.12
CA ALA A 28 9.77 11.07 3.24
C ALA A 28 9.71 9.75 4.04
N LEU A 29 10.45 9.67 5.14
CA LEU A 29 10.47 8.47 5.99
C LEU A 29 9.12 8.23 6.67
N LEU A 30 8.50 9.30 7.21
CA LEU A 30 7.16 9.22 7.79
C LEU A 30 6.10 8.89 6.74
N SER A 31 6.26 9.37 5.52
CA SER A 31 5.37 9.03 4.41
C SER A 31 5.45 7.54 4.06
N ILE A 32 6.64 6.93 4.05
CA ILE A 32 6.80 5.48 3.82
C ILE A 32 6.13 4.69 4.95
N ILE A 33 6.35 5.08 6.21
CA ILE A 33 5.69 4.44 7.37
C ILE A 33 4.17 4.56 7.25
N LEU A 34 3.67 5.72 6.83
CA LEU A 34 2.24 5.96 6.64
C LEU A 34 1.66 5.05 5.55
N ILE A 35 2.33 4.92 4.41
CA ILE A 35 1.92 4.02 3.31
C ILE A 35 1.83 2.58 3.82
N PHE A 36 2.84 2.12 4.55
CA PHE A 36 2.87 0.79 5.13
C PHE A 36 1.74 0.56 6.12
N TYR A 37 1.57 1.49 7.06
CA TYR A 37 0.56 1.37 8.10
C TYR A 37 -0.86 1.42 7.49
N THR A 38 -1.09 2.27 6.50
CA THR A 38 -2.36 2.37 5.76
C THR A 38 -2.67 1.07 5.01
N GLY A 39 -1.67 0.47 4.35
CA GLY A 39 -1.82 -0.81 3.66
C GLY A 39 -2.10 -1.98 4.60
N LEU A 40 -1.51 -1.98 5.81
CA LEU A 40 -1.64 -3.05 6.79
C LEU A 40 -2.86 -2.98 7.71
N ILE A 41 -3.40 -1.79 7.98
CA ILE A 41 -4.54 -1.62 8.89
C ILE A 41 -5.70 -2.60 8.63
N PRO A 42 -6.22 -2.75 7.41
CA PRO A 42 -7.35 -3.64 7.20
C PRO A 42 -7.00 -5.10 7.46
N PHE A 43 -5.74 -5.52 7.28
CA PHE A 43 -5.29 -6.86 7.68
C PHE A 43 -5.21 -7.00 9.20
N ILE A 44 -4.65 -6.01 9.90
CA ILE A 44 -4.61 -5.98 11.37
C ILE A 44 -6.03 -6.05 11.94
N PHE A 45 -6.95 -5.25 11.40
CA PHE A 45 -8.35 -5.26 11.80
C PHE A 45 -9.08 -6.54 11.44
N ALA A 46 -8.84 -7.13 10.26
CA ALA A 46 -9.39 -8.43 9.91
C ALA A 46 -8.91 -9.54 10.85
N ILE A 47 -7.62 -9.57 11.19
CA ILE A 47 -7.04 -10.54 12.12
C ILE A 47 -7.65 -10.36 13.52
N LEU A 48 -7.70 -9.14 14.03
CA LEU A 48 -8.31 -8.85 15.33
C LEU A 48 -9.79 -9.23 15.34
N PHE A 49 -10.52 -8.97 14.26
CA PHE A 49 -11.94 -9.28 14.13
C PHE A 49 -12.15 -10.79 14.14
N ILE A 50 -11.43 -11.52 13.28
CA ILE A 50 -11.48 -12.98 13.21
C ILE A 50 -11.12 -13.58 14.57
N SER A 51 -10.06 -13.11 15.23
CA SER A 51 -9.62 -13.61 16.55
C SER A 51 -10.68 -13.49 17.64
N SER A 52 -11.51 -12.44 17.58
CA SER A 52 -12.56 -12.18 18.57
C SER A 52 -13.90 -12.83 18.23
N SER A 53 -14.10 -13.22 16.96
CA SER A 53 -15.33 -13.81 16.46
C SER A 53 -15.56 -15.25 16.95
N ILE A 54 -16.82 -15.70 16.93
CA ILE A 54 -17.22 -17.09 17.23
C ILE A 54 -16.48 -18.07 16.29
N ILE A 55 -16.29 -17.66 15.03
CA ILE A 55 -15.54 -18.41 14.02
C ILE A 55 -14.08 -18.57 14.43
N GLY A 56 -13.45 -17.51 14.95
CA GLY A 56 -12.08 -17.55 15.47
C GLY A 56 -11.89 -18.51 16.63
N LYS A 57 -12.84 -18.50 17.60
CA LYS A 57 -12.83 -19.43 18.73
C LYS A 57 -13.05 -20.89 18.30
N LYS A 58 -13.90 -21.11 17.28
CA LYS A 58 -14.11 -22.42 16.66
C LYS A 58 -12.89 -22.88 15.85
N LEU A 59 -12.19 -21.96 15.20
CA LEU A 59 -10.90 -22.22 14.56
C LEU A 59 -9.84 -22.60 15.60
N GLU A 60 -9.82 -21.91 16.74
CA GLU A 60 -8.89 -22.17 17.84
C GLU A 60 -9.09 -23.58 18.43
N SER A 61 -10.34 -24.05 18.53
CA SER A 61 -10.62 -25.42 18.98
C SER A 61 -10.24 -26.51 17.95
N ILE A 62 -10.08 -26.16 16.68
CA ILE A 62 -9.68 -27.07 15.59
C ILE A 62 -8.14 -27.08 15.39
N LYS A 63 -7.40 -26.16 16.03
CA LYS A 63 -5.94 -26.02 15.84
C LYS A 63 -5.16 -27.17 16.50
N LYS A 64 -4.84 -28.21 15.73
CA LYS A 64 -3.48 -28.76 15.81
C LYS A 64 -2.55 -27.71 15.21
N LYS A 65 -1.71 -27.08 16.04
CA LYS A 65 -0.82 -25.95 15.68
C LYS A 65 -0.05 -26.15 14.37
N TRP A 66 0.25 -27.40 14.02
CA TRP A 66 0.99 -27.79 12.83
C TRP A 66 0.23 -27.56 11.51
N HIS A 67 -1.06 -27.90 11.43
CA HIS A 67 -1.82 -27.70 10.19
C HIS A 67 -1.96 -26.22 9.84
N PHE A 68 -2.17 -25.36 10.85
CA PHE A 68 -2.25 -23.92 10.64
C PHE A 68 -0.92 -23.34 10.14
N ALA A 69 0.21 -23.80 10.66
CA ALA A 69 1.53 -23.39 10.18
C ALA A 69 1.73 -23.77 8.71
N VAL A 70 1.33 -24.99 8.32
CA VAL A 70 1.39 -25.46 6.93
C VAL A 70 0.50 -24.61 6.00
N TYR A 71 -0.75 -24.36 6.38
CA TYR A 71 -1.62 -23.50 5.56
C TYR A 71 -1.10 -22.08 5.45
N LEU A 72 -0.60 -21.51 6.55
CA LEU A 72 -0.02 -20.17 6.55
C LEU A 72 1.23 -20.10 5.65
N SER A 73 2.10 -21.10 5.69
CA SER A 73 3.28 -21.15 4.80
C SER A 73 2.88 -21.23 3.33
N TRP A 74 1.84 -21.99 3.00
CA TRP A 74 1.29 -22.05 1.63
C TRP A 74 0.74 -20.69 1.19
N VAL A 75 -0.04 -20.02 2.04
CA VAL A 75 -0.59 -18.69 1.74
C VAL A 75 0.53 -17.67 1.54
N ILE A 76 1.54 -17.64 2.42
CA ILE A 76 2.70 -16.74 2.30
C ILE A 76 3.46 -17.04 1.00
N PHE A 77 3.72 -18.31 0.70
CA PHE A 77 4.44 -18.71 -0.50
C PHE A 77 3.71 -18.28 -1.78
N ILE A 78 2.41 -18.58 -1.88
CA ILE A 78 1.58 -18.18 -3.03
C ILE A 78 1.57 -16.65 -3.15
N TYR A 79 1.35 -15.94 -2.04
CA TYR A 79 1.39 -14.49 -2.01
C TYR A 79 2.73 -13.93 -2.49
N SER A 80 3.85 -14.48 -2.02
CA SER A 80 5.19 -14.06 -2.43
C SER A 80 5.42 -14.22 -3.93
N ILE A 81 4.96 -15.32 -4.54
CA ILE A 81 5.06 -15.52 -5.99
C ILE A 81 4.27 -14.44 -6.75
N PHE A 82 3.01 -14.20 -6.36
CA PHE A 82 2.19 -13.19 -7.01
C PHE A 82 2.75 -11.78 -6.83
N ALA A 83 3.24 -11.48 -5.63
CA ALA A 83 3.86 -10.21 -5.31
C ALA A 83 5.12 -9.93 -6.14
N GLN A 84 6.00 -10.93 -6.27
CA GLN A 84 7.20 -10.86 -7.09
C GLN A 84 6.89 -10.69 -8.57
N LYS A 85 5.92 -11.45 -9.09
CA LYS A 85 5.45 -11.34 -10.47
C LYS A 85 4.90 -9.95 -10.75
N TRP A 86 4.01 -9.46 -9.90
CA TRP A 86 3.40 -8.13 -10.05
C TRP A 86 4.45 -7.01 -9.99
N ALA A 87 5.41 -7.09 -9.06
CA ALA A 87 6.49 -6.11 -8.94
C ALA A 87 7.37 -6.09 -10.21
N SER A 88 7.71 -7.27 -10.73
CA SER A 88 8.50 -7.39 -11.98
C SER A 88 7.75 -6.80 -13.17
N GLU A 89 6.48 -7.16 -13.38
CA GLU A 89 5.66 -6.63 -14.48
C GLU A 89 5.50 -5.10 -14.38
N THR A 90 5.27 -4.58 -13.17
CA THR A 90 5.12 -3.14 -12.95
C THR A 90 6.41 -2.39 -13.27
N LEU A 91 7.56 -2.85 -12.80
CA LEU A 91 8.85 -2.20 -13.07
C LEU A 91 9.25 -2.32 -14.54
N ASN A 92 9.04 -3.47 -15.17
CA ASN A 92 9.33 -3.67 -16.59
C ASN A 92 8.46 -2.73 -17.45
N ASN A 93 7.20 -2.50 -17.09
CA ASN A 93 6.32 -1.58 -17.82
C ASN A 93 6.76 -0.12 -17.70
N ILE A 94 7.24 0.29 -16.52
CA ILE A 94 7.65 1.68 -16.26
C ILE A 94 9.02 1.99 -16.88
N PHE A 95 10.00 1.11 -16.67
CA PHE A 95 11.40 1.37 -17.02
C PHE A 95 11.86 0.67 -18.30
N GLN A 96 11.06 -0.24 -18.86
CA GLN A 96 11.39 -1.02 -20.07
C GLN A 96 12.70 -1.82 -19.99
N ILE A 97 13.16 -2.11 -18.78
CA ILE A 97 14.32 -2.93 -18.48
C ILE A 97 13.90 -4.09 -17.57
N ASN A 98 14.77 -5.10 -17.42
CA ASN A 98 14.52 -6.16 -16.45
C ASN A 98 14.53 -5.58 -15.01
N ALA A 99 13.47 -5.86 -14.25
CA ALA A 99 13.30 -5.48 -12.85
C ALA A 99 14.47 -5.93 -11.94
N ASP A 100 15.23 -6.96 -12.33
CA ASP A 100 16.39 -7.44 -11.56
C ASP A 100 17.47 -6.37 -11.35
N TYR A 101 17.60 -5.39 -12.26
CA TYR A 101 18.52 -4.26 -12.11
C TYR A 101 18.08 -3.26 -11.03
N LEU A 102 16.79 -3.25 -10.68
CA LEU A 102 16.18 -2.38 -9.67
C LEU A 102 16.10 -3.11 -8.33
N SER A 103 17.23 -3.60 -7.82
CA SER A 103 17.28 -4.59 -6.75
C SER A 103 16.58 -4.15 -5.44
N ILE A 104 16.70 -2.89 -5.06
CA ILE A 104 16.08 -2.35 -3.83
C ILE A 104 14.60 -2.08 -4.09
N THR A 105 14.29 -1.38 -5.18
CA THR A 105 12.91 -1.06 -5.55
C THR A 105 12.08 -2.31 -5.78
N TYR A 106 12.61 -3.33 -6.45
CA TYR A 106 11.93 -4.60 -6.70
C TYR A 106 11.52 -5.30 -5.40
N LYS A 107 12.47 -5.48 -4.47
CA LYS A 107 12.20 -6.14 -3.18
C LYS A 107 11.19 -5.34 -2.36
N LEU A 108 11.32 -4.02 -2.36
CA LEU A 108 10.43 -3.15 -1.61
C LEU A 108 9.02 -3.12 -2.20
N LEU A 109 8.87 -3.07 -3.53
CA LEU A 109 7.56 -3.17 -4.19
C LEU A 109 6.90 -4.51 -3.90
N ALA A 110 7.64 -5.61 -4.07
CA ALA A 110 7.12 -6.94 -3.84
C ALA A 110 6.63 -7.10 -2.39
N PHE A 111 7.34 -6.55 -1.41
CA PHE A 111 6.95 -6.70 -0.01
C PHE A 111 5.90 -5.69 0.46
N LEU A 112 6.04 -4.41 0.10
CA LEU A 112 5.22 -3.32 0.66
C LEU A 112 4.07 -2.90 -0.26
N PHE A 113 4.26 -3.00 -1.58
CA PHE A 113 3.30 -2.48 -2.57
C PHE A 113 2.49 -3.56 -3.27
N ALA A 114 2.84 -4.84 -3.14
CA ALA A 114 2.02 -5.92 -3.69
C ALA A 114 0.55 -5.93 -3.19
N PRO A 115 0.21 -5.56 -1.92
CA PRO A 115 -1.19 -5.43 -1.53
C PRO A 115 -1.95 -4.40 -2.37
N PHE A 116 -1.28 -3.30 -2.72
CA PHE A 116 -1.81 -2.20 -3.55
C PHE A 116 -2.19 -2.70 -4.95
N GLY A 117 -1.34 -3.46 -5.62
CA GLY A 117 -1.64 -4.00 -6.95
C GLY A 117 -2.52 -5.25 -7.00
N ILE A 118 -2.51 -6.09 -5.96
CA ILE A 118 -3.22 -7.38 -5.95
C ILE A 118 -4.59 -7.24 -5.29
N VAL A 119 -4.68 -6.52 -4.18
CA VAL A 119 -5.87 -6.47 -3.31
C VAL A 119 -6.65 -5.17 -3.49
N TYR A 120 -5.97 -4.04 -3.73
CA TYR A 120 -6.61 -2.72 -3.85
C TYR A 120 -6.86 -2.28 -5.29
N GLN A 121 -7.12 -3.24 -6.20
CA GLN A 121 -7.52 -2.89 -7.57
C GLN A 121 -8.80 -2.06 -7.57
N ALA A 122 -8.90 -1.13 -8.52
CA ALA A 122 -10.01 -0.17 -8.59
C ALA A 122 -11.40 -0.84 -8.56
N TYR A 123 -11.54 -2.04 -9.16
CA TYR A 123 -12.80 -2.79 -9.14
C TYR A 123 -13.14 -3.33 -7.74
N ILE A 124 -12.16 -3.82 -6.98
CA ILE A 124 -12.37 -4.33 -5.61
C ILE A 124 -12.75 -3.17 -4.71
N LEU A 125 -12.00 -2.06 -4.81
CA LEU A 125 -12.21 -0.88 -3.99
C LEU A 125 -13.58 -0.24 -4.29
N SER A 126 -13.98 -0.21 -5.57
CA SER A 126 -15.32 0.19 -5.99
C SER A 126 -16.40 -0.73 -5.42
N GLY A 127 -16.20 -2.06 -5.46
CA GLY A 127 -17.13 -3.03 -4.86
C GLY A 127 -17.28 -2.85 -3.35
N VAL A 128 -16.18 -2.64 -2.62
CA VAL A 128 -16.19 -2.33 -1.18
C VAL A 128 -16.96 -1.04 -0.92
N TRP A 129 -16.76 0.00 -1.74
CA TRP A 129 -17.47 1.26 -1.62
C TRP A 129 -18.98 1.13 -1.87
N SER A 130 -19.37 0.39 -2.91
CA SER A 130 -20.78 0.13 -3.23
C SER A 130 -21.48 -0.67 -2.13
N LEU A 131 -20.83 -1.71 -1.60
CA LEU A 131 -21.35 -2.50 -0.49
C LEU A 131 -21.47 -1.63 0.77
N PHE A 132 -20.51 -0.74 1.00
CA PHE A 132 -20.55 0.21 2.09
C PHE A 132 -21.73 1.20 1.97
N ILE A 133 -21.95 1.78 0.78
CA ILE A 133 -23.11 2.64 0.49
C ILE A 133 -24.42 1.88 0.77
N PHE A 134 -24.52 0.62 0.34
CA PHE A 134 -25.70 -0.21 0.57
C PHE A 134 -25.96 -0.43 2.07
N ILE A 135 -24.93 -0.78 2.84
CA ILE A 135 -25.04 -0.91 4.30
C ILE A 135 -25.49 0.41 4.92
N SER A 136 -24.90 1.53 4.51
CA SER A 136 -25.28 2.86 5.02
C SER A 136 -26.73 3.20 4.71
N LEU A 137 -27.23 2.89 3.52
CA LEU A 137 -28.63 3.05 3.14
C LEU A 137 -29.57 2.23 4.03
N VAL A 138 -29.27 0.95 4.22
CA VAL A 138 -30.06 0.06 5.11
C VAL A 138 -30.01 0.55 6.56
N LEU A 139 -28.86 1.01 7.04
CA LEU A 139 -28.76 1.49 8.41
C LEU A 139 -29.49 2.82 8.61
N SER A 140 -29.47 3.70 7.61
CA SER A 140 -30.13 5.00 7.65
C SER A 140 -31.64 4.89 7.75
N THR A 141 -32.24 3.81 7.26
CA THR A 141 -33.69 3.52 7.39
C THR A 141 -34.04 2.82 8.70
N ILE A 142 -33.10 2.05 9.27
CA ILE A 142 -33.25 1.40 10.57
C ILE A 142 -33.20 2.41 11.74
N LEU A 143 -32.41 3.48 11.61
CA LEU A 143 -32.23 4.51 12.65
C LEU A 143 -33.54 5.24 13.02
N PRO A 144 -34.37 5.72 12.06
CA PRO A 144 -35.70 6.25 12.33
C PRO A 144 -36.64 5.25 13.00
N LEU A 145 -36.61 3.98 12.58
CA LEU A 145 -37.44 2.93 13.19
C LEU A 145 -37.12 2.77 14.67
N PHE A 146 -35.85 2.82 15.06
CA PHE A 146 -35.45 2.77 16.46
C PHE A 146 -35.94 3.97 17.31
N LEU A 147 -36.04 5.16 16.70
CA LEU A 147 -36.61 6.33 17.37
C LEU A 147 -38.12 6.19 17.61
N ILE A 148 -38.83 5.48 16.72
CA ILE A 148 -40.27 5.21 16.85
C ILE A 148 -40.55 4.18 17.96
N PHE A 149 -39.72 3.14 18.09
CA PHE A 149 -39.94 2.05 19.06
C PHE A 149 -39.43 2.30 20.49
N ASN A 150 -38.95 3.52 20.80
CA ASN A 150 -38.53 3.96 22.15
C ASN A 150 -37.58 2.98 22.88
N ILE A 151 -36.61 2.44 22.13
CA ILE A 151 -35.62 1.48 22.63
C ILE A 151 -34.55 2.20 23.47
N HIS A 152 -33.98 1.53 24.47
CA HIS A 152 -32.98 2.09 25.39
C HIS A 152 -31.79 2.76 24.67
N PHE A 153 -31.68 4.09 24.83
CA PHE A 153 -30.72 4.97 24.17
C PHE A 153 -29.25 4.57 24.39
N LYS A 154 -28.94 3.92 25.51
CA LYS A 154 -27.57 3.53 25.89
C LYS A 154 -26.98 2.43 24.98
N ILE A 155 -27.83 1.54 24.45
CA ILE A 155 -27.41 0.47 23.53
C ILE A 155 -27.30 1.04 22.11
N ILE A 156 -28.27 1.86 21.71
CA ILE A 156 -28.32 2.51 20.39
C ILE A 156 -27.15 3.50 20.21
N GLY A 157 -26.87 4.34 21.21
CA GLY A 157 -25.78 5.32 21.14
C GLY A 157 -24.40 4.66 21.00
N LYS A 158 -24.19 3.49 21.61
CA LYS A 158 -22.97 2.71 21.40
C LYS A 158 -22.87 2.14 19.99
N ALA A 159 -23.95 1.55 19.48
CA ALA A 159 -23.98 1.01 18.12
C ALA A 159 -23.75 2.10 17.07
N LEU A 160 -24.39 3.26 17.25
CA LEU A 160 -24.21 4.43 16.39
C LEU A 160 -22.80 5.00 16.45
N GLY A 161 -22.21 5.10 17.65
CA GLY A 161 -20.83 5.54 17.82
C GLY A 161 -19.82 4.62 17.13
N VAL A 162 -20.04 3.30 17.15
CA VAL A 162 -19.22 2.34 16.40
C VAL A 162 -19.39 2.54 14.90
N PHE A 163 -20.64 2.67 14.45
CA PHE A 163 -20.95 2.79 13.04
C PHE A 163 -20.39 4.07 12.45
N SER A 164 -20.51 5.21 13.16
CA SER A 164 -19.92 6.47 12.72
C SER A 164 -18.39 6.41 12.66
N LEU A 165 -17.75 5.74 13.60
CA LEU A 165 -16.29 5.50 13.56
C LEU A 165 -15.88 4.66 12.35
N ILE A 166 -16.58 3.56 12.08
CA ILE A 166 -16.35 2.72 10.89
C ILE A 166 -16.60 3.52 9.62
N PHE A 167 -17.62 4.37 9.61
CA PHE A 167 -17.97 5.20 8.48
C PHE A 167 -16.88 6.23 8.17
N ILE A 168 -16.43 6.98 9.17
CA ILE A 168 -15.32 7.91 9.03
C ILE A 168 -14.07 7.15 8.55
N PHE A 169 -13.78 5.98 9.12
CA PHE A 169 -12.63 5.18 8.72
C PHE A 169 -12.65 4.79 7.24
N ILE A 170 -13.76 4.20 6.76
CA ILE A 170 -13.89 3.74 5.37
C ILE A 170 -13.92 4.94 4.42
N SER A 171 -14.66 5.99 4.76
CA SER A 171 -14.74 7.22 3.95
C SER A 171 -13.43 7.97 3.84
N CYS A 172 -12.54 7.91 4.83
CA CYS A 172 -11.19 8.47 4.71
C CYS A 172 -10.23 7.52 3.98
N SER A 173 -10.30 6.22 4.26
CA SER A 173 -9.33 5.25 3.74
C SER A 173 -9.50 4.97 2.25
N VAL A 174 -10.74 4.81 1.76
CA VAL A 174 -11.00 4.46 0.36
C VAL A 174 -10.47 5.54 -0.61
N PRO A 175 -10.80 6.83 -0.46
CA PRO A 175 -10.25 7.87 -1.34
C PRO A 175 -8.73 8.01 -1.25
N MET A 176 -8.15 7.82 -0.06
CA MET A 176 -6.70 7.86 0.14
C MET A 176 -6.02 6.73 -0.63
N LEU A 177 -6.54 5.50 -0.52
CA LEU A 177 -6.06 4.34 -1.28
C LEU A 177 -6.23 4.54 -2.79
N SER A 178 -7.38 5.06 -3.25
CA SER A 178 -7.61 5.40 -4.67
C SER A 178 -6.61 6.42 -5.20
N THR A 179 -6.30 7.45 -4.40
CA THR A 179 -5.35 8.49 -4.80
C THR A 179 -3.93 7.93 -4.91
N MET A 180 -3.55 7.03 -4.01
CA MET A 180 -2.27 6.32 -4.07
C MET A 180 -2.17 5.41 -5.29
N MET A 181 -3.26 4.73 -5.69
CA MET A 181 -3.33 3.97 -6.94
C MET A 181 -3.10 4.86 -8.16
N LEU A 182 -3.77 6.01 -8.23
CA LEU A 182 -3.66 6.92 -9.37
C LEU A 182 -2.24 7.48 -9.57
N HIS A 183 -1.50 7.67 -8.48
CA HIS A 183 -0.13 8.21 -8.52
C HIS A 183 0.94 7.12 -8.30
N GLN A 184 0.57 5.85 -8.42
CA GLN A 184 1.45 4.73 -8.12
C GLN A 184 2.73 4.78 -8.98
N GLU A 185 2.61 4.99 -10.28
CA GLU A 185 3.75 5.06 -11.20
C GLU A 185 4.75 6.16 -10.80
N GLN A 186 4.25 7.37 -10.49
CA GLN A 186 5.10 8.47 -10.06
C GLN A 186 5.81 8.18 -8.73
N LEU A 187 5.13 7.51 -7.79
CA LEU A 187 5.73 7.10 -6.52
C LEU A 187 6.83 6.07 -6.74
N ILE A 188 6.60 5.09 -7.63
CA ILE A 188 7.59 4.07 -7.99
C ILE A 188 8.82 4.72 -8.64
N ILE A 189 8.61 5.63 -9.59
CA ILE A 189 9.69 6.37 -10.27
C ILE A 189 10.53 7.14 -9.25
N LYS A 190 9.90 7.95 -8.40
CA LYS A 190 10.62 8.74 -7.38
C LYS A 190 11.39 7.86 -6.41
N PHE A 191 10.83 6.72 -6.02
CA PHE A 191 11.50 5.77 -5.15
C PHE A 191 12.70 5.12 -5.85
N ALA A 192 12.55 4.65 -7.09
CA ALA A 192 13.64 4.07 -7.86
C ALA A 192 14.78 5.04 -8.08
N LEU A 193 14.47 6.30 -8.41
CA LEU A 193 15.46 7.36 -8.57
C LEU A 193 16.26 7.64 -7.30
N TRP A 194 15.62 7.47 -6.14
CA TRP A 194 16.28 7.64 -4.84
C TRP A 194 17.08 6.42 -4.40
N ALA A 195 16.57 5.21 -4.66
CA ALA A 195 17.11 3.97 -4.12
C ALA A 195 18.17 3.31 -5.01
N ASP A 196 17.90 3.19 -6.32
CA ASP A 196 18.71 2.38 -7.24
C ASP A 196 19.51 3.25 -8.23
N PHE A 197 19.05 4.47 -8.55
CA PHE A 197 19.77 5.35 -9.47
C PHE A 197 20.88 6.14 -8.78
N ASN A 198 21.97 6.36 -9.50
CA ASN A 198 23.11 7.14 -9.05
C ASN A 198 23.13 8.52 -9.73
N SER A 199 23.10 9.59 -8.93
CA SER A 199 23.23 10.97 -9.41
C SER A 199 24.67 11.35 -9.80
N LYS A 200 25.67 10.59 -9.33
CA LYS A 200 27.07 10.75 -9.72
C LYS A 200 27.43 9.72 -10.78
N ASN A 201 27.32 10.12 -12.06
CA ASN A 201 27.68 9.26 -13.18
C ASN A 201 29.16 9.38 -13.59
N LEU A 202 29.71 8.26 -14.06
CA LEU A 202 31.06 8.15 -14.62
C LEU A 202 31.08 8.35 -16.15
N CYS A 203 29.91 8.55 -16.76
CA CYS A 203 29.76 8.68 -18.21
C CYS A 203 30.22 10.07 -18.68
N THR A 204 30.85 10.13 -19.86
CA THR A 204 31.36 11.38 -20.45
C THR A 204 30.63 11.82 -21.73
N ASP A 205 29.65 11.04 -22.17
CA ASP A 205 28.95 11.27 -23.43
C ASP A 205 28.04 12.51 -23.42
N SER A 206 27.62 12.97 -24.61
CA SER A 206 26.83 14.19 -24.77
C SER A 206 25.46 14.15 -24.09
N TRP A 207 24.84 12.97 -24.02
CA TRP A 207 23.53 12.74 -23.38
C TRP A 207 23.56 13.00 -21.86
N VAL A 208 24.73 12.86 -21.23
CA VAL A 208 24.93 13.03 -19.78
C VAL A 208 24.55 14.44 -19.33
N LYS A 209 24.73 15.46 -20.18
CA LYS A 209 24.43 16.86 -19.85
C LYS A 209 22.95 17.09 -19.51
N ASN A 210 22.06 16.28 -20.07
CA ASN A 210 20.61 16.37 -19.87
C ASN A 210 20.10 15.27 -18.93
N THR A 211 20.99 14.58 -18.22
CA THR A 211 20.66 13.44 -17.35
C THR A 211 20.82 13.84 -15.89
N GLU A 212 19.84 13.53 -15.05
CA GLU A 212 19.92 13.77 -13.61
C GLU A 212 20.56 12.58 -12.87
N SER A 213 20.20 11.37 -13.27
CA SER A 213 20.72 10.15 -12.64
C SER A 213 20.75 8.97 -13.62
N VAL A 214 21.59 7.98 -13.32
CA VAL A 214 21.76 6.78 -14.15
C VAL A 214 21.67 5.52 -13.31
N LEU A 215 21.09 4.47 -13.88
CA LEU A 215 21.18 3.11 -13.37
C LEU A 215 22.11 2.30 -14.28
N PHE A 216 23.11 1.65 -13.69
CA PHE A 216 24.05 0.83 -14.45
C PHE A 216 23.41 -0.52 -14.78
N LEU A 217 23.45 -0.89 -16.07
CA LEU A 217 23.01 -2.19 -16.56
C LEU A 217 24.24 -3.05 -16.88
N ASP A 218 24.03 -4.22 -17.47
CA ASP A 218 25.14 -5.08 -17.89
C ASP A 218 25.97 -4.45 -19.03
N GLY A 219 27.29 -4.59 -18.93
CA GLY A 219 28.26 -4.11 -19.91
C GLY A 219 28.43 -2.58 -19.89
N ASN A 220 28.37 -1.96 -21.07
CA ASN A 220 28.52 -0.51 -21.22
C ASN A 220 27.16 0.21 -21.27
N LYS A 221 26.05 -0.44 -20.90
CA LYS A 221 24.72 0.15 -21.00
C LYS A 221 24.28 0.74 -19.66
N VAL A 222 23.56 1.84 -19.73
CA VAL A 222 22.98 2.53 -18.57
C VAL A 222 21.57 2.96 -18.90
N LEU A 223 20.67 2.93 -17.92
CA LEU A 223 19.37 3.57 -18.02
C LEU A 223 19.51 5.01 -17.51
N ALA A 224 19.42 5.97 -18.41
CA ALA A 224 19.53 7.40 -18.12
C ALA A 224 18.15 7.99 -17.81
N TYR A 225 18.07 8.79 -16.74
CA TYR A 225 16.88 9.56 -16.40
C TYR A 225 17.00 11.03 -16.84
N HIS A 226 16.11 11.42 -17.75
CA HIS A 226 16.02 12.76 -18.33
C HIS A 226 14.74 13.47 -17.86
N PRO A 227 14.80 14.28 -16.79
CA PRO A 227 13.60 14.88 -16.20
C PRO A 227 12.85 15.84 -17.14
N ASN A 228 13.59 16.48 -18.06
CA ASN A 228 13.05 17.49 -18.98
C ASN A 228 12.42 16.89 -20.25
N ASN A 229 12.53 15.58 -20.46
CA ASN A 229 11.95 14.92 -21.63
C ASN A 229 10.44 14.68 -21.44
N PRO A 230 9.68 14.56 -22.55
CA PRO A 230 8.27 14.19 -22.50
C PRO A 230 8.05 12.81 -21.87
N GLU A 231 6.86 12.59 -21.31
CA GLU A 231 6.48 11.30 -20.73
C GLU A 231 6.63 10.18 -21.78
N GLY A 232 7.23 9.05 -21.37
CA GLY A 232 7.65 7.96 -22.26
C GLY A 232 9.09 8.06 -22.78
N TYR A 233 9.73 9.23 -22.74
CA TYR A 233 11.14 9.44 -23.15
C TYR A 233 12.04 9.90 -22.00
N ARG A 234 11.53 9.85 -20.77
CA ARG A 234 12.28 10.17 -19.55
C ARG A 234 13.31 9.11 -19.18
N PHE A 235 13.13 7.88 -19.64
CA PHE A 235 14.06 6.77 -19.42
C PHE A 235 14.56 6.26 -20.76
N THR A 236 15.86 6.37 -21.02
CA THR A 236 16.48 5.84 -22.24
C THR A 236 17.67 4.96 -21.89
N VAL A 237 17.83 3.87 -22.66
CA VAL A 237 19.01 3.00 -22.52
C VAL A 237 20.11 3.56 -23.39
N GLU A 238 21.15 4.10 -22.75
CA GLU A 238 22.29 4.71 -23.39
C GLU A 238 23.54 3.84 -23.24
N THR A 239 24.54 4.07 -24.10
CA THR A 239 25.87 3.48 -23.92
C THR A 239 26.76 4.50 -23.21
N CYS A 240 27.37 4.08 -22.12
CA CYS A 240 28.25 4.88 -21.28
C CYS A 240 29.72 4.65 -21.66
N ASN A 241 30.40 5.73 -22.00
CA ASN A 241 31.86 5.78 -22.08
C ASN A 241 32.44 6.12 -20.70
N TYR A 242 33.20 5.19 -20.12
CA TYR A 242 33.78 5.30 -18.77
C TYR A 242 35.11 6.06 -18.70
N ASN A 243 35.47 6.83 -19.74
CA ASN A 243 36.76 7.54 -19.83
C ASN A 243 36.94 8.70 -18.82
N LYS A 244 36.10 8.82 -17.80
CA LYS A 244 36.19 9.84 -16.76
C LYS A 244 37.30 9.47 -15.77
N THR A 245 38.48 10.05 -15.96
CA THR A 245 39.58 9.99 -14.98
C THR A 245 39.34 11.01 -13.87
N PHE A 246 39.44 10.56 -12.61
CA PHE A 246 39.32 11.40 -11.42
C PHE A 246 40.52 12.35 -11.25
#